data_AF-A0A534U9T4-F1
#
_entry.id   AF-A0A534U9T4-F1
#
_cell.length_a   1.000
_cell.length_b   1.000
_cell.length_c   1.000
_cell.angle_alpha   90.00
_cell.angle_beta   90.00
_cell.angle_gamma   90.00
#
_symmetry.space_group_name_H-M   'P 1'
#
loop_
_entity.id
_entity.type
_entity.pdbx_description
1 polymer ?
#
loop_
_entity_poly.entity_id
_entity_poly.type
_entity_poly.pdbx_seq_one_letter_code
_entity_poly.pdbx_strand_id
1 'polypeptide(L)' 'EAVAATLRTLRDHPTLRFDMLSDLTAVDYVGREPRFAVVYQLYSVSQNHQLRVKVPVPGDDPSLPSAVALWK' A
#
# COMPACT_ATOMS: atom_id res chain seq x y z
N GLU A 1 -12.25 1.15 -2.64
CA GLU A 1 -12.42 -0.32 -2.52
C GLU A 1 -11.26 -1.13 -3.12
N ALA A 2 -10.80 -0.85 -4.34
CA ALA A 2 -9.77 -1.67 -5.02
C ALA A 2 -8.45 -1.85 -4.23
N VAL A 3 -7.97 -0.82 -3.51
CA VAL A 3 -6.70 -0.89 -2.77
C VAL A 3 -6.71 -1.98 -1.70
N ALA A 4 -7.76 -2.04 -0.86
CA ALA A 4 -7.84 -3.01 0.21
C ALA A 4 -7.92 -4.46 -0.33
N ALA A 5 -8.62 -4.67 -1.45
CA ALA A 5 -8.69 -5.96 -2.11
C ALA A 5 -7.32 -6.37 -2.68
N THR A 6 -6.62 -5.46 -3.36
CA THR A 6 -5.26 -5.72 -3.87
C THR A 6 -4.29 -6.04 -2.74
N LEU A 7 -4.29 -5.25 -1.67
CA LEU A 7 -3.45 -5.46 -0.50
C LEU A 7 -3.73 -6.82 0.17
N ARG A 8 -5.01 -7.23 0.24
CA ARG A 8 -5.39 -8.56 0.72
C ARG A 8 -4.84 -9.67 -0.17
N THR A 9 -4.96 -9.54 -1.48
CA THR A 9 -4.38 -10.51 -2.42
C THR A 9 -2.86 -10.60 -2.26
N LEU A 10 -2.16 -9.47 -2.16
CA LEU A 10 -0.71 -9.46 -1.95
C LEU A 10 -0.30 -10.20 -0.67
N ARG A 11 -1.06 -10.02 0.41
CA ARG A 11 -0.85 -10.71 1.69
C ARG A 11 -1.17 -12.21 1.63
N ASP A 12 -2.34 -12.56 1.10
CA ASP A 12 -2.93 -13.90 1.20
C ASP A 12 -2.52 -14.84 0.05
N HIS A 13 -1.98 -14.32 -1.06
CA HIS A 13 -1.62 -15.15 -2.21
C HIS A 13 -0.48 -16.12 -1.85
N PRO A 14 -0.64 -17.44 -2.10
CA PRO A 14 0.29 -18.48 -1.62
C PRO A 14 1.75 -18.31 -2.03
N THR A 15 2.01 -17.65 -3.16
CA THR A 15 3.37 -17.40 -3.68
C THR A 15 3.89 -15.99 -3.43
N LEU A 16 3.03 -15.04 -3.05
CA LEU A 16 3.45 -13.65 -2.78
C LEU A 16 3.75 -13.47 -1.29
N ARG A 17 2.79 -13.83 -0.43
CA ARG A 17 2.91 -13.85 1.04
C ARG A 17 3.54 -12.59 1.62
N PHE A 18 3.05 -11.41 1.25
CA PHE A 18 3.49 -10.15 1.86
C PHE A 18 2.93 -10.01 3.28
N ASP A 19 3.50 -10.78 4.20
CA ASP A 19 3.09 -10.96 5.59
C ASP A 19 3.54 -9.83 6.52
N MET A 20 4.44 -8.96 6.05
CA MET A 20 4.92 -7.80 6.79
C MET A 20 4.67 -6.49 6.01
N LEU A 21 3.97 -5.54 6.65
CA LEU A 21 3.95 -4.14 6.24
C LEU A 21 5.12 -3.42 6.94
N SER A 22 6.22 -3.24 6.23
CA SER A 22 7.45 -2.66 6.78
C SER A 22 7.34 -1.16 7.05
N ASP A 23 6.59 -0.44 6.21
CA ASP A 23 6.36 1.00 6.35
C ASP A 23 5.10 1.44 5.59
N LEU A 24 4.47 2.50 6.09
CA LEU A 24 3.34 3.18 5.45
C LEU A 24 3.60 4.69 5.51
N THR A 25 3.79 5.29 4.34
CA THR A 25 4.12 6.72 4.23
C THR A 25 3.33 7.37 3.09
N ALA A 26 3.44 8.69 2.96
CA ALA A 26 2.84 9.45 1.87
C ALA A 26 3.85 10.45 1.29
N VAL A 27 3.72 10.73 -0.02
CA VAL A 27 4.51 11.74 -0.72
C VAL A 27 3.59 12.84 -1.22
N ASP A 28 3.93 14.09 -0.94
CA ASP A 28 3.29 15.27 -1.53
C ASP A 28 4.05 15.72 -2.78
N TYR A 29 3.41 15.61 -3.94
CA TYR A 29 3.91 16.09 -5.23
C TYR A 29 3.31 17.46 -5.55
N VAL A 30 3.88 18.51 -4.95
CA VAL A 30 3.46 19.91 -5.18
C VAL A 30 3.38 20.22 -6.68
N GLY A 31 2.22 20.68 -7.14
CA GLY A 31 1.97 21.07 -8.53
C GLY A 31 1.65 19.91 -9.49
N ARG A 32 1.37 18.70 -8.99
CA ARG A 32 0.91 17.56 -9.80
C ARG A 32 -0.49 17.13 -9.41
N GLU A 33 -1.19 16.52 -10.36
CA GLU A 33 -2.44 15.78 -10.10
C GLU A 33 -2.30 14.31 -10.56
N PRO A 34 -2.52 13.32 -9.69
CA PRO A 34 -2.90 13.44 -8.26
C PRO A 34 -1.75 13.96 -7.37
N ARG A 35 -2.07 14.87 -6.44
CA ARG A 35 -1.07 15.53 -5.57
C ARG A 35 -0.35 14.56 -4.64
N PHE A 36 -1.07 13.65 -3.99
CA PHE A 36 -0.48 12.76 -3.01
C PHE A 36 -0.26 11.36 -3.58
N ALA A 37 0.70 10.64 -3.02
CA ALA A 37 0.79 9.20 -3.20
C ALA A 37 1.02 8.51 -1.86
N VAL A 38 0.12 7.62 -1.49
CA VAL A 38 0.30 6.72 -0.34
C VAL A 38 1.14 5.53 -0.76
N VAL A 39 2.16 5.22 0.02
CA VAL A 39 3.17 4.22 -0.29
C VAL A 39 3.18 3.16 0.80
N TYR A 40 2.81 1.94 0.43
CA TYR A 40 2.94 0.74 1.26
C TYR A 40 4.24 0.04 0.91
N GLN A 41 5.10 -0.17 1.90
CA GLN A 41 6.31 -0.97 1.76
C GLN A 41 6.05 -2.35 2.35
N LEU A 42 5.95 -3.36 1.49
CA LEU A 42 5.61 -4.73 1.85
C LEU A 42 6.83 -5.62 1.76
N TYR A 43 6.94 -6.55 2.70
CA TYR A 43 7.97 -7.57 2.73
C TYR A 43 7.35 -8.94 2.93
N SER A 44 7.85 -9.94 2.21
CA SER A 44 7.59 -11.34 2.52
C SER A 44 8.80 -11.92 3.24
N VAL A 45 8.62 -12.34 4.48
CA VAL A 45 9.69 -13.00 5.22
C VAL A 45 9.99 -14.37 4.61
N SER A 46 8.94 -15.11 4.26
CA SER A 46 9.07 -16.48 3.72
C SER A 46 9.68 -16.54 2.31
N GLN A 47 9.41 -15.55 1.47
CA GLN A 47 9.93 -15.50 0.09
C GLN A 47 11.17 -14.59 -0.05
N ASN A 48 11.51 -13.83 1.00
CA ASN A 48 12.61 -12.86 1.03
C ASN A 48 12.56 -11.85 -0.14
N HIS A 49 11.39 -11.31 -0.44
CA HIS A 49 11.22 -10.27 -1.46
C HIS A 49 10.44 -9.06 -0.94
N GLN A 50 10.67 -7.91 -1.57
CA GLN A 50 10.07 -6.64 -1.22
C GLN A 50 9.21 -6.11 -2.36
N LEU A 51 8.12 -5.44 -2.02
CA LEU A 51 7.23 -4.78 -2.98
C LEU A 51 6.80 -3.42 -2.45
N ARG A 52 6.80 -2.42 -3.33
CA ARG A 52 6.26 -1.09 -3.04
C ARG A 52 4.96 -0.88 -3.81
N VAL A 53 3.86 -0.66 -3.10
CA VAL A 53 2.58 -0.29 -3.70
C VAL A 53 2.40 1.22 -3.54
N LYS A 54 2.25 1.93 -4.66
CA LYS A 54 1.98 3.37 -4.67
C LYS A 54 0.55 3.61 -5.13
N VAL A 55 -0.22 4.31 -4.31
CA VAL A 55 -1.60 4.67 -4.60
C VAL A 55 -1.67 6.18 -4.79
N PRO A 56 -1.93 6.68 -6.01
CA PRO A 56 -2.19 8.09 -6.24
C PRO A 56 -3.47 8.54 -5.52
N VAL A 57 -3.44 9.70 -4.89
CA VAL A 57 -4.54 10.27 -4.10
C VAL A 57 -4.72 11.76 -4.48
N PRO A 58 -5.95 12.21 -4.81
CA PRO A 58 -6.23 13.61 -5.13
C PRO A 58 -5.91 14.57 -3.97
N GLY A 59 -5.67 15.84 -4.28
CA GLY A 59 -5.38 16.86 -3.27
C GLY A 59 -6.59 17.31 -2.44
N ASP A 60 -7.79 17.27 -3.04
CA ASP A 60 -8.98 17.96 -2.55
C ASP A 60 -9.65 17.22 -1.38
N ASP A 61 -9.75 15.89 -1.51
CA ASP A 61 -10.24 14.96 -0.48
C ASP A 61 -9.29 13.73 -0.42
N PRO A 62 -8.14 13.87 0.27
CA PRO A 62 -7.11 12.84 0.25
C PRO A 62 -7.42 11.69 1.21
N SER A 63 -8.41 10.86 0.85
CA SER A 63 -8.87 9.74 1.66
C SER A 63 -8.63 8.38 0.99
N LEU A 64 -8.36 7.35 1.79
CA LEU A 64 -8.19 5.95 1.35
C LEU A 64 -8.72 4.96 2.40
N PRO A 65 -9.17 3.76 1.98
CA PRO A 65 -9.49 2.68 2.91
C PRO A 65 -8.29 2.28 3.77
N SER A 66 -8.52 2.09 5.06
CA SER A 66 -7.50 1.64 6.00
C SER A 66 -7.03 0.21 5.74
N ALA A 67 -5.74 -0.05 5.98
CA ALA A 67 -5.13 -1.37 5.89
C ALA A 67 -4.99 -2.09 7.25
N VAL A 68 -5.46 -1.50 8.35
CA VAL A 68 -5.32 -2.04 9.73
C VAL A 68 -5.89 -3.45 9.89
N ALA A 69 -6.95 -3.80 9.15
CA ALA A 69 -7.52 -5.15 9.20
C ALA A 69 -6.62 -6.22 8.55
N LEU A 70 -5.58 -5.83 7.81
CA LEU A 70 -4.69 -6.73 7.09
C LEU A 70 -3.38 -7.01 7.85
N TRP A 71 -2.79 -6.00 8.48
CA TRP A 71 -1.55 -6.11 9.27
C TRP A 71 -1.78 -5.45 10.63
N LYS A 72 -1.41 -6.16 11.71
CA LYS A 72 -1.51 -5.69 13.10
C LYS A 72 -0.12 -5.42 13.67
#